data_AF-A0AAD7UDA2-F1
#
_entry.id   AF-A0AAD7UDA2-F1
#
_cell.length_a   1.000
_cell.length_b   1.000
_cell.length_c   1.000
_cell.angle_alpha   90.00
_cell.angle_beta   90.00
_cell.angle_gamma   90.00
#
_symmetry.space_group_name_H-M   'P 1'
#
loop_
_entity.id
_entity.type
_entity.pdbx_description
1 polymer ?
#
loop_
_entity_poly.entity_id
_entity_poly.type
_entity_poly.pdbx_seq_one_letter_code
_entity_poly.pdbx_strand_id
1 'polypeptide(L)'
;MANARVLARAWAQRPKRMVSQVVTLNYQQPDPGGRQTGRYIGQPDKGDVVDVSAPREVVMHDARRVEPAPRLSTFGFECRSWPTQVEDFTDDGKIRRAYYDEMADLVRAASGASLVLVFDHTIRDTANSNLNALPGGSAAPVPRVHCDYTAEGAPRRLEQLLRSGELYEGSARRQFEASEIETLVGSNFAFINVWRSIDPDAPVQRQPLAVLDEESVDFDRDAFVYELRFPDRTGENYSLQHDASHKWFYYPHMGFDECLVFKCYDRKEDGPRFVFHTAFDDPSTPPDAPPRRSIETRTIAFFPRLETTEEKATHKGKELFLDMKCSNNAARIRLWLNIATDRVEERRGSVDDRIQTRVVEYPDLATDAFQRINPLKKVPALVRHDGATVFESQVILNYLEDKYGNRAFTLDTPEERQVADLMVRCHDIYVASPNCTAAGFSHCQGSMYLSAEWHGERRGMTPASRAAKLEELWKQVTFLDRYLVGDPFLAGKHVSLADLTWYPTCCFMEYMLPRVFGWPQLFDHESEHTPTPRLAQWFNFATNADPAFAAVRTTILDYWRDMDEKGQFDPIVNEIKNAPNFKWLYP
;
A
#
# COMPACT_ATOMS: atom_id res chain seq x y z
N MET A 1 -23.78 -2.37 1.89
CA MET A 1 -23.95 -3.82 1.68
C MET A 1 -24.08 -4.16 0.19
N ALA A 2 -23.03 -3.98 -0.62
CA ALA A 2 -23.10 -4.31 -2.05
C ALA A 2 -21.77 -4.77 -2.71
N ASN A 3 -20.70 -5.05 -1.95
CA ASN A 3 -19.41 -5.49 -2.52
C ASN A 3 -18.96 -6.91 -2.14
N ALA A 4 -19.76 -7.67 -1.39
CA ALA A 4 -19.44 -9.08 -1.08
C ALA A 4 -19.85 -10.08 -2.19
N ARG A 5 -20.52 -9.61 -3.26
CA ARG A 5 -21.10 -10.49 -4.31
C ARG A 5 -20.29 -10.56 -5.61
N VAL A 6 -19.18 -9.84 -5.73
CA VAL A 6 -18.35 -9.84 -6.94
C VAL A 6 -17.22 -10.90 -6.88
N LEU A 7 -16.77 -11.29 -5.69
CA LEU A 7 -15.80 -12.39 -5.52
C LEU A 7 -16.45 -13.79 -5.57
N ALA A 8 -17.73 -13.90 -5.19
CA ALA A 8 -18.47 -15.17 -5.22
C ALA A 8 -18.88 -15.64 -6.63
N ARG A 9 -18.65 -14.84 -7.69
CA ARG A 9 -19.03 -15.18 -9.07
C ARG A 9 -17.89 -15.69 -9.95
N ALA A 10 -16.65 -15.75 -9.43
CA ALA A 10 -15.51 -16.31 -10.17
C ALA A 10 -15.40 -17.85 -10.08
N TRP A 11 -16.22 -18.52 -9.26
CA TRP A 11 -16.18 -19.97 -9.07
C TRP A 11 -17.03 -20.77 -10.08
N ALA A 12 -17.85 -20.10 -10.91
CA ALA A 12 -18.85 -20.76 -11.74
C ALA A 12 -18.39 -21.12 -13.16
N GLN A 13 -17.14 -20.85 -13.55
CA GLN A 13 -16.62 -21.22 -14.87
C GLN A 13 -15.14 -21.60 -14.81
N ARG A 14 -14.84 -22.89 -14.58
CA ARG A 14 -13.56 -23.51 -14.98
C ARG A 14 -13.83 -24.80 -15.77
N PRO A 15 -13.23 -25.00 -16.96
CA PRO A 15 -13.56 -26.12 -17.83
C PRO A 15 -12.69 -27.37 -17.61
N LYS A 16 -13.28 -28.54 -17.94
CA LYS A 16 -12.74 -29.92 -18.10
C LYS A 16 -12.12 -30.61 -16.87
N ARG A 17 -12.45 -31.91 -16.71
CA ARG A 17 -12.07 -32.83 -15.61
C ARG A 17 -10.62 -32.60 -15.15
N MET A 18 -10.43 -32.14 -13.92
CA MET A 18 -9.13 -32.23 -13.24
C MET A 18 -8.70 -33.70 -13.20
N VAL A 19 -7.51 -33.99 -13.73
CA VAL A 19 -6.88 -35.29 -13.53
C VAL A 19 -6.46 -35.34 -12.06
N SER A 20 -6.98 -36.32 -11.34
CA SER A 20 -6.73 -36.51 -9.92
C SER A 20 -6.58 -37.98 -9.59
N GLN A 21 -5.83 -38.26 -8.53
CA GLN A 21 -5.61 -39.60 -8.02
C GLN A 21 -5.67 -39.59 -6.49
N VAL A 22 -6.05 -40.72 -5.89
CA VAL A 22 -6.00 -40.89 -4.43
C VAL A 22 -4.58 -41.26 -4.03
N VAL A 23 -4.02 -40.54 -3.08
CA VAL A 23 -2.69 -40.79 -2.51
C VAL A 23 -2.75 -40.77 -1.00
N THR A 24 -1.71 -41.27 -0.33
CA THR A 24 -1.59 -41.21 1.12
C THR A 24 -0.63 -40.10 1.53
N LEU A 25 -1.08 -39.18 2.38
CA LEU A 25 -0.24 -38.17 3.04
C LEU A 25 -0.20 -38.40 4.55
N ASN A 26 0.92 -38.07 5.19
CA ASN A 26 1.06 -38.18 6.65
C ASN A 26 0.74 -36.84 7.32
N TYR A 27 -0.41 -36.77 7.98
CA TYR A 27 -0.83 -35.62 8.76
C TYR A 27 -0.40 -35.77 10.21
N GLN A 28 0.05 -34.67 10.82
CA GLN A 28 0.44 -34.67 12.22
C GLN A 28 -0.79 -34.81 13.12
N GLN A 29 -0.66 -35.54 14.23
CA GLN A 29 -1.69 -35.67 15.25
C GLN A 29 -1.33 -34.83 16.48
N PRO A 30 -2.18 -33.85 16.85
CA PRO A 30 -2.07 -33.20 18.15
C PRO A 30 -2.21 -34.24 19.27
N ASP A 31 -1.46 -34.09 20.37
CA ASP A 31 -1.59 -34.97 21.52
C ASP A 31 -2.91 -34.72 22.27
N PRO A 32 -3.83 -35.70 22.35
CA PRO A 32 -5.06 -35.55 23.13
C PRO A 32 -4.80 -35.30 24.62
N GLY A 33 -3.61 -35.69 25.12
CA GLY A 33 -3.15 -35.48 26.48
C GLY A 33 -2.56 -34.10 26.77
N GLY A 34 -2.49 -33.20 25.78
CA GLY A 34 -2.07 -31.82 25.95
C GLY A 34 -0.54 -31.57 25.94
N ARG A 35 0.29 -32.58 25.61
CA ARG A 35 1.70 -32.31 25.32
C ARG A 35 1.83 -31.46 24.06
N GLN A 36 2.91 -30.70 23.97
CA GLN A 36 3.20 -29.93 22.76
C GLN A 36 3.57 -30.87 21.62
N THR A 37 3.12 -30.53 20.41
CA THR A 37 3.51 -31.30 19.22
C THR A 37 4.86 -30.81 18.74
N GLY A 38 5.81 -31.71 18.51
CA GLY A 38 7.17 -31.32 18.15
C GLY A 38 8.19 -32.42 18.33
N ARG A 39 9.46 -32.10 18.05
CA ARG A 39 10.59 -33.02 18.24
C ARG A 39 11.86 -32.31 18.66
N TYR A 40 12.75 -33.08 19.28
CA TYR A 40 14.10 -32.67 19.62
C TYR A 40 15.06 -32.85 18.45
N ILE A 41 15.89 -31.83 18.17
CA ILE A 41 16.91 -31.85 17.12
C ILE A 41 18.29 -31.72 17.75
N GLY A 42 19.20 -32.64 17.45
CA GLY A 42 20.59 -32.60 17.91
C GLY A 42 20.75 -32.79 19.43
N GLN A 43 19.72 -33.31 20.11
CA GLN A 43 19.73 -33.59 21.54
C GLN A 43 18.75 -34.73 21.88
N PRO A 44 18.90 -35.39 23.06
CA PRO A 44 17.99 -36.44 23.49
C PRO A 44 16.56 -35.94 23.71
N ASP A 45 15.58 -36.79 23.41
CA ASP A 45 14.18 -36.54 23.71
C ASP A 45 13.94 -36.53 25.23
N LYS A 46 13.24 -35.50 25.71
CA LYS A 46 12.89 -35.32 27.14
C LYS A 46 11.50 -35.87 27.49
N GLY A 47 10.73 -36.35 26.51
CA GLY A 47 9.43 -36.99 26.69
C GLY A 47 8.26 -36.03 26.89
N ASP A 48 8.47 -34.72 26.71
CA ASP A 48 7.48 -33.66 26.89
C ASP A 48 6.88 -33.14 25.57
N VAL A 49 7.29 -33.71 24.43
CA VAL A 49 6.71 -33.46 23.11
C VAL A 49 6.17 -34.74 22.47
N VAL A 50 5.29 -34.58 21.48
CA VAL A 50 4.75 -35.67 20.66
C VAL A 50 5.05 -35.44 19.19
N ASP A 51 5.68 -36.43 18.56
CA ASP A 51 5.96 -36.47 17.12
C ASP A 51 5.27 -37.67 16.47
N VAL A 52 3.95 -37.63 16.36
CA VAL A 52 3.15 -38.71 15.76
C VAL A 52 2.39 -38.17 14.56
N SER A 53 2.57 -38.81 13.41
CA SER A 53 1.76 -38.58 12.22
C SER A 53 0.95 -39.82 11.88
N ALA A 54 -0.14 -39.62 11.13
CA ALA A 54 -0.98 -40.70 10.65
C ALA A 54 -1.26 -40.56 9.16
N PRO A 55 -1.24 -41.68 8.41
CA PRO A 55 -1.57 -41.69 7.00
C PRO A 55 -3.05 -41.37 6.78
N ARG A 56 -3.34 -40.55 5.78
CA ARG A 56 -4.68 -40.19 5.34
C ARG A 56 -4.74 -40.19 3.83
N GLU A 57 -5.80 -40.79 3.29
CA GLU A 57 -6.09 -40.72 1.87
C GLU A 57 -6.57 -39.32 1.52
N VAL A 58 -5.97 -38.72 0.48
CA VAL A 58 -6.38 -37.42 -0.07
C VAL A 58 -6.47 -37.51 -1.58
N VAL A 59 -7.24 -36.58 -2.16
CA VAL A 59 -7.27 -36.39 -3.60
C VAL A 59 -6.11 -35.46 -4.00
N MET A 60 -5.19 -35.98 -4.80
CA MET A 60 -4.07 -35.26 -5.37
C MET A 60 -4.40 -34.82 -6.80
N HIS A 61 -4.22 -33.54 -7.10
CA HIS A 61 -4.52 -32.94 -8.39
C HIS A 61 -3.24 -32.66 -9.22
N ASP A 62 -3.29 -32.94 -10.52
CA ASP A 62 -2.24 -32.51 -11.45
C ASP A 62 -2.35 -30.99 -11.72
N ALA A 63 -1.41 -30.23 -11.15
CA ALA A 63 -1.36 -28.77 -11.28
C ALA A 63 -1.09 -28.29 -12.71
N ARG A 64 -0.51 -29.13 -13.58
CA ARG A 64 -0.29 -28.80 -15.00
C ARG A 64 -1.60 -28.68 -15.78
N ARG A 65 -2.70 -29.23 -15.24
CA ARG A 65 -4.03 -29.24 -15.87
C ARG A 65 -4.99 -28.19 -15.31
N VAL A 66 -4.53 -27.37 -14.36
CA VAL A 66 -5.35 -26.32 -13.73
C VAL A 66 -5.40 -25.09 -14.66
N GLU A 67 -6.61 -24.61 -14.96
CA GLU A 67 -6.83 -23.40 -15.75
C GLU A 67 -7.63 -22.34 -14.95
N PRO A 68 -7.19 -21.06 -14.93
CA PRO A 68 -5.84 -20.61 -15.30
C PRO A 68 -4.76 -21.27 -14.44
N ALA A 69 -3.55 -21.39 -14.98
CA ALA A 69 -2.42 -22.02 -14.29
C ALA A 69 -2.16 -21.37 -12.92
N PRO A 70 -1.76 -22.15 -11.89
CA PRO A 70 -1.45 -21.61 -10.57
C PRO A 70 -0.35 -20.54 -10.64
N ARG A 71 -0.58 -19.44 -9.95
CA ARG A 71 0.37 -18.33 -9.81
C ARG A 71 0.70 -18.11 -8.34
N LEU A 72 1.92 -17.64 -8.07
CA LEU A 72 2.37 -17.36 -6.70
C LEU A 72 1.43 -16.38 -5.97
N SER A 73 0.83 -15.44 -6.70
CA SER A 73 -0.09 -14.43 -6.16
C SER A 73 -1.51 -14.96 -5.88
N THR A 74 -1.92 -16.08 -6.47
CA THR A 74 -3.31 -16.59 -6.34
C THR A 74 -3.39 -17.90 -5.58
N PHE A 75 -2.46 -18.83 -5.80
CA PHE A 75 -2.42 -20.13 -5.11
C PHE A 75 -1.33 -20.20 -4.02
N GLY A 76 -0.46 -19.18 -3.95
CA GLY A 76 0.73 -19.24 -3.09
C GLY A 76 1.86 -20.09 -3.66
N PHE A 77 1.66 -20.76 -4.80
CA PHE A 77 2.65 -21.54 -5.52
C PHE A 77 2.53 -21.40 -7.04
N GLU A 78 3.64 -21.58 -7.76
CA GLU A 78 3.69 -21.68 -9.22
C GLU A 78 4.88 -22.51 -9.71
N CYS A 79 4.72 -23.20 -10.83
CA CYS A 79 5.82 -23.86 -11.53
C CYS A 79 6.30 -22.99 -12.69
N ARG A 80 7.60 -22.72 -12.77
CA ARG A 80 8.23 -21.97 -13.85
C ARG A 80 9.35 -22.76 -14.51
N SER A 81 9.50 -22.57 -15.82
CA SER A 81 10.74 -22.95 -16.49
C SER A 81 11.80 -21.89 -16.20
N TRP A 82 12.91 -22.32 -15.61
CA TRP A 82 14.05 -21.50 -15.24
C TRP A 82 15.33 -22.34 -15.36
N PRO A 83 15.94 -22.40 -16.56
CA PRO A 83 17.19 -23.13 -16.76
C PRO A 83 18.33 -22.61 -15.87
N THR A 84 19.26 -23.49 -15.54
CA THR A 84 20.41 -23.18 -14.67
C THR A 84 21.72 -23.37 -15.40
N GLN A 85 22.76 -22.64 -15.01
CA GLN A 85 24.13 -22.90 -15.44
C GLN A 85 24.89 -23.85 -14.50
N VAL A 86 24.26 -24.25 -13.38
CA VAL A 86 24.88 -25.17 -12.42
C VAL A 86 24.60 -26.60 -12.84
N GLU A 87 25.63 -27.29 -13.34
CA GLU A 87 25.57 -28.70 -13.74
C GLU A 87 25.87 -29.64 -12.56
N ASP A 88 26.64 -29.18 -11.57
CA ASP A 88 27.14 -29.97 -10.45
C ASP A 88 26.67 -29.40 -9.10
N PHE A 89 25.63 -30.02 -8.55
CA PHE A 89 25.05 -29.71 -7.25
C PHE A 89 25.75 -30.40 -6.07
N THR A 90 26.92 -31.01 -6.25
CA THR A 90 27.67 -31.59 -5.12
C THR A 90 28.65 -30.60 -4.47
N ASP A 91 28.95 -29.49 -5.15
CA ASP A 91 29.82 -28.42 -4.66
C ASP A 91 28.99 -27.25 -4.08
N ASP A 92 28.88 -27.22 -2.75
CA ASP A 92 28.18 -26.14 -2.01
C ASP A 92 28.71 -24.74 -2.37
N GLY A 93 30.00 -24.61 -2.66
CA GLY A 93 30.61 -23.35 -3.08
C GLY A 93 30.14 -22.90 -4.47
N LYS A 94 30.00 -23.82 -5.43
CA LYS A 94 29.42 -23.50 -6.75
C LYS A 94 27.95 -23.13 -6.63
N ILE A 95 27.19 -23.83 -5.80
CA ILE A 95 25.78 -23.52 -5.53
C ILE A 95 25.66 -22.08 -5.03
N ARG A 96 26.42 -21.70 -3.99
CA ARG A 96 26.37 -20.32 -3.47
C ARG A 96 26.81 -19.27 -4.49
N ARG A 97 27.81 -19.57 -5.33
CA ARG A 97 28.38 -18.59 -6.29
C ARG A 97 27.54 -18.36 -7.55
N ALA A 98 26.70 -19.31 -7.95
CA ALA A 98 25.96 -19.24 -9.20
C ALA A 98 24.45 -19.46 -9.00
N TYR A 99 24.07 -20.52 -8.28
CA TYR A 99 22.66 -20.89 -8.15
C TYR A 99 21.86 -19.92 -7.29
N TYR A 100 22.48 -19.28 -6.27
CA TYR A 100 21.78 -18.33 -5.41
C TYR A 100 21.29 -17.08 -6.15
N ASP A 101 22.11 -16.55 -7.07
CA ASP A 101 21.70 -15.43 -7.92
C ASP A 101 20.53 -15.82 -8.82
N GLU A 102 20.60 -16.99 -9.46
CA GLU A 102 19.51 -17.50 -10.31
C GLU A 102 18.19 -17.65 -9.53
N MET A 103 18.25 -18.12 -8.28
CA MET A 103 17.07 -18.29 -7.42
C MET A 103 16.53 -16.95 -6.91
N ALA A 104 17.40 -16.00 -6.57
CA ALA A 104 16.99 -14.66 -6.22
C ALA A 104 16.24 -13.98 -7.38
N ASP A 105 16.74 -14.14 -8.62
CA ASP A 105 16.10 -13.60 -9.82
C ASP A 105 14.76 -14.28 -10.14
N LEU A 106 14.69 -15.60 -10.00
CA LEU A 106 13.43 -16.34 -10.16
C LEU A 106 12.37 -15.87 -9.16
N VAL A 107 12.73 -15.79 -7.88
CA VAL A 107 11.81 -15.33 -6.83
C VAL A 107 11.40 -13.88 -7.05
N ARG A 108 12.33 -13.02 -7.48
CA ARG A 108 12.04 -11.63 -7.88
C ARG A 108 11.02 -11.58 -9.03
N ALA A 109 11.22 -12.38 -10.08
CA ALA A 109 10.32 -12.46 -11.23
C ALA A 109 8.96 -13.11 -10.91
N ALA A 110 8.89 -13.97 -9.88
CA ALA A 110 7.68 -14.62 -9.41
C ALA A 110 6.85 -13.71 -8.50
N SER A 111 7.50 -12.98 -7.59
CA SER A 111 6.87 -12.25 -6.50
C SER A 111 6.76 -10.74 -6.74
N GLY A 112 7.63 -10.14 -7.55
CA GLY A 112 7.76 -8.69 -7.68
C GLY A 112 8.54 -8.03 -6.54
N ALA A 113 9.27 -8.79 -5.72
CA ALA A 113 10.11 -8.27 -4.65
C ALA A 113 11.24 -7.36 -5.18
N SER A 114 11.65 -6.36 -4.40
CA SER A 114 12.80 -5.50 -4.78
C SER A 114 14.13 -6.12 -4.35
N LEU A 115 14.13 -6.83 -3.24
CA LEU A 115 15.31 -7.50 -2.69
C LEU A 115 14.93 -8.95 -2.38
N VAL A 116 15.79 -9.89 -2.76
CA VAL A 116 15.65 -11.30 -2.39
C VAL A 116 16.98 -11.74 -1.80
N LEU A 117 16.94 -12.28 -0.59
CA LEU A 117 18.10 -12.81 0.11
C LEU A 117 17.96 -14.32 0.25
N VAL A 118 19.04 -15.06 0.02
CA VAL A 118 19.08 -16.51 0.22
C VAL A 118 19.76 -16.78 1.56
N PHE A 119 19.25 -17.70 2.37
CA PHE A 119 19.87 -17.99 3.68
C PHE A 119 20.36 -19.44 3.79
N ASP A 120 19.71 -20.39 3.13
CA ASP A 120 20.22 -21.74 3.02
C ASP A 120 19.68 -22.46 1.78
N HIS A 121 20.19 -23.66 1.56
CA HIS A 121 19.59 -24.64 0.66
C HIS A 121 19.70 -26.03 1.28
N THR A 122 18.89 -26.97 0.79
CA THR A 122 18.96 -28.37 1.21
C THR A 122 18.84 -29.29 0.00
N ILE A 123 19.82 -30.17 -0.17
CA ILE A 123 19.75 -31.24 -1.17
C ILE A 123 19.05 -32.44 -0.55
N ARG A 124 18.10 -33.01 -1.28
CA ARG A 124 17.38 -34.21 -0.87
C ARG A 124 17.53 -35.33 -1.88
N ASP A 125 17.76 -36.53 -1.35
CA ASP A 125 17.95 -37.77 -2.11
C ASP A 125 17.10 -38.89 -1.50
N THR A 126 16.25 -39.54 -2.30
CA THR A 126 15.45 -40.69 -1.84
C THR A 126 16.28 -41.92 -1.46
N ALA A 127 17.54 -42.01 -1.91
CA ALA A 127 18.46 -43.07 -1.50
C ALA A 127 18.99 -42.87 -0.07
N ASN A 128 18.76 -41.71 0.54
CA ASN A 128 19.16 -41.39 1.90
C ASN A 128 18.01 -41.60 2.88
N SER A 129 18.29 -42.09 4.10
CA SER A 129 17.31 -42.31 5.17
C SER A 129 17.32 -41.22 6.24
N ASN A 130 18.32 -40.34 6.29
CA ASN A 130 18.46 -39.32 7.32
C ASN A 130 17.68 -38.04 6.96
N LEU A 131 16.72 -37.62 7.80
CA LEU A 131 15.90 -36.43 7.55
C LEU A 131 16.66 -35.10 7.65
N ASN A 132 17.83 -35.10 8.31
CA ASN A 132 18.69 -33.92 8.45
C ASN A 132 19.99 -34.16 7.67
N ALA A 133 20.35 -33.23 6.79
CA ALA A 133 21.62 -33.28 6.09
C ALA A 133 22.79 -32.98 7.06
N LEU A 134 23.87 -33.74 6.94
CA LEU A 134 25.17 -33.32 7.47
C LEU A 134 25.75 -32.20 6.60
N PRO A 135 26.69 -31.38 7.08
CA PRO A 135 27.33 -30.34 6.26
C PRO A 135 27.89 -30.90 4.95
N GLY A 136 27.42 -30.38 3.81
CA GLY A 136 27.81 -30.85 2.47
C GLY A 136 27.16 -32.16 2.01
N GLY A 137 26.20 -32.71 2.75
CA GLY A 137 25.47 -33.93 2.41
C GLY A 137 24.04 -33.71 1.94
N SER A 138 23.36 -34.80 1.58
CA SER A 138 21.92 -34.81 1.29
C SER A 138 21.10 -35.22 2.51
N ALA A 139 19.78 -34.99 2.46
CA ALA A 139 18.80 -35.51 3.40
C ALA A 139 17.72 -36.34 2.69
N ALA A 140 16.98 -37.15 3.43
CA ALA A 140 15.77 -37.80 2.94
C ALA A 140 14.68 -36.76 2.63
N PRO A 141 13.77 -37.03 1.68
CA PRO A 141 12.50 -36.31 1.53
C PRO A 141 11.72 -36.28 2.85
N VAL A 142 11.01 -35.19 3.16
CA VAL A 142 10.18 -35.10 4.38
C VAL A 142 8.76 -35.59 4.05
N PRO A 143 8.32 -36.76 4.56
CA PRO A 143 7.01 -37.31 4.25
C PRO A 143 6.00 -36.91 5.32
N ARG A 144 5.93 -35.62 5.68
CA ARG A 144 5.03 -35.08 6.70
C ARG A 144 4.48 -33.75 6.21
N VAL A 145 3.17 -33.54 6.34
CA VAL A 145 2.52 -32.27 6.03
C VAL A 145 3.00 -31.18 6.99
N HIS A 146 3.58 -30.11 6.44
CA HIS A 146 4.06 -28.96 7.22
C HIS A 146 4.09 -27.69 6.39
N CYS A 147 4.16 -26.55 7.06
CA CYS A 147 4.61 -25.28 6.52
C CYS A 147 5.76 -24.76 7.40
N ASP A 148 6.83 -24.25 6.79
CA ASP A 148 8.10 -23.99 7.48
C ASP A 148 8.02 -22.93 8.59
N TYR A 149 7.00 -22.08 8.58
CA TYR A 149 6.89 -20.97 9.51
C TYR A 149 5.51 -20.83 10.10
N THR A 150 5.48 -20.28 11.32
CA THR A 150 4.27 -19.76 11.96
C THR A 150 4.18 -18.25 11.76
N ALA A 151 2.98 -17.66 11.96
CA ALA A 151 2.78 -16.21 11.87
C ALA A 151 3.70 -15.44 12.84
N GLU A 152 3.95 -16.01 14.03
CA GLU A 152 4.84 -15.47 15.06
C GLU A 152 6.31 -15.88 14.88
N GLY A 153 6.56 -17.04 14.27
CA GLY A 153 7.90 -17.60 14.07
C GLY A 153 8.65 -16.92 12.92
N ALA A 154 7.97 -16.60 11.82
CA ALA A 154 8.61 -15.97 10.65
C ALA A 154 9.24 -14.60 10.97
N PRO A 155 8.56 -13.63 11.62
CA PRO A 155 9.16 -12.35 11.99
C PRO A 155 10.38 -12.51 12.91
N ARG A 156 10.30 -13.40 13.90
CA ARG A 156 11.44 -13.71 14.78
C ARG A 156 12.60 -14.32 14.01
N ARG A 157 12.32 -15.23 13.07
CA ARG A 157 13.36 -15.86 12.25
C ARG A 157 14.02 -14.85 11.31
N LEU A 158 13.26 -13.94 10.73
CA LEU A 158 13.80 -12.83 9.93
C LEU A 158 14.82 -12.03 10.74
N GLU A 159 14.44 -11.58 11.94
CA GLU A 159 15.34 -10.78 12.78
C GLU A 159 16.62 -11.56 13.16
N GLN A 160 16.49 -12.84 13.52
CA GLN A 160 17.64 -13.70 13.79
C GLN A 160 18.59 -13.79 12.59
N LEU A 161 18.06 -14.03 11.39
CA LEU A 161 18.85 -14.17 10.17
C LEU A 161 19.56 -12.86 9.82
N LEU A 162 18.88 -11.72 9.88
CA LEU A 162 19.45 -10.41 9.63
C LEU A 162 20.62 -10.10 10.59
N ARG A 163 20.50 -10.49 11.87
CA ARG A 163 21.55 -10.29 12.88
C ARG A 163 22.71 -11.28 12.78
N SER A 164 22.47 -12.48 12.23
CA SER A 164 23.48 -13.54 12.14
C SER A 164 24.56 -13.30 11.08
N GLY A 165 24.27 -12.51 10.03
CA GLY A 165 25.13 -12.38 8.86
C GLY A 165 25.18 -13.63 7.96
N GLU A 166 24.22 -14.54 8.11
CA GLU A 166 24.11 -15.78 7.31
C GLU A 166 23.31 -15.59 6.01
N LEU A 167 22.87 -14.36 5.71
CA LEU A 167 22.14 -14.02 4.50
C LEU A 167 23.08 -13.74 3.33
N TYR A 168 22.72 -14.24 2.16
CA TYR A 168 23.42 -14.05 0.91
C TYR A 168 22.64 -13.09 0.00
N GLU A 169 23.35 -12.09 -0.51
CA GLU A 169 22.91 -11.30 -1.66
C GLU A 169 23.86 -11.64 -2.82
N GLY A 170 23.34 -12.46 -3.73
CA GLY A 170 24.15 -13.18 -4.70
C GLY A 170 25.18 -14.10 -4.07
N SER A 171 26.41 -14.05 -4.56
CA SER A 171 27.49 -14.94 -4.11
C SER A 171 28.13 -14.58 -2.76
N ALA A 172 27.79 -13.41 -2.19
CA ALA A 172 28.42 -12.89 -0.98
C ALA A 172 27.48 -12.88 0.22
N ARG A 173 28.04 -13.14 1.41
CA ARG A 173 27.31 -12.86 2.65
C ARG A 173 27.15 -11.36 2.83
N ARG A 174 25.96 -10.95 3.24
CA ARG A 174 25.64 -9.56 3.54
C ARG A 174 25.54 -9.36 5.05
N GLN A 175 26.26 -8.36 5.54
CA GLN A 175 26.06 -7.82 6.87
C GLN A 175 25.11 -6.64 6.80
N PHE A 176 24.30 -6.46 7.84
CA PHE A 176 23.30 -5.42 7.93
C PHE A 176 23.61 -4.54 9.13
N GLU A 177 23.58 -3.22 8.91
CA GLU A 177 23.67 -2.25 10.01
C GLU A 177 22.36 -2.25 10.81
N ALA A 178 22.42 -1.84 12.08
CA ALA A 178 21.26 -1.92 12.97
C ALA A 178 20.01 -1.18 12.44
N SER A 179 20.20 -0.02 11.80
CA SER A 179 19.12 0.76 11.18
C SER A 179 18.50 0.04 9.98
N GLU A 180 19.30 -0.68 9.21
CA GLU A 180 18.82 -1.44 8.06
C GLU A 180 18.04 -2.68 8.50
N ILE A 181 18.48 -3.35 9.56
CA ILE A 181 17.74 -4.46 10.18
C ILE A 181 16.36 -3.98 10.61
N GLU A 182 16.27 -2.83 11.29
CA GLU A 182 14.99 -2.24 11.71
C GLU A 182 14.06 -1.98 10.51
N THR A 183 14.59 -1.39 9.43
CA THR A 183 13.84 -1.16 8.19
C THR A 183 13.34 -2.47 7.57
N LEU A 184 14.20 -3.48 7.46
CA LEU A 184 13.85 -4.76 6.83
C LEU A 184 12.83 -5.55 7.66
N VAL A 185 12.97 -5.58 8.99
CA VAL A 185 11.97 -6.15 9.91
C VAL A 185 10.64 -5.40 9.82
N GLY A 186 10.68 -4.08 9.66
CA GLY A 186 9.49 -3.23 9.50
C GLY A 186 8.81 -3.35 8.13
N SER A 187 9.48 -3.92 7.12
CA SER A 187 9.01 -3.99 5.74
C SER A 187 7.99 -5.11 5.49
N ASN A 188 7.32 -5.08 4.32
CA ASN A 188 6.57 -6.25 3.86
C ASN A 188 7.58 -7.28 3.34
N PHE A 189 7.52 -8.50 3.87
CA PHE A 189 8.41 -9.58 3.46
C PHE A 189 7.64 -10.91 3.38
N ALA A 190 8.18 -11.84 2.60
CA ALA A 190 7.70 -13.21 2.50
C ALA A 190 8.89 -14.18 2.56
N PHE A 191 8.68 -15.33 3.19
CA PHE A 191 9.56 -16.48 3.00
C PHE A 191 9.06 -17.27 1.81
N ILE A 192 9.91 -17.40 0.78
CA ILE A 192 9.57 -18.09 -0.46
C ILE A 192 10.63 -19.15 -0.72
N ASN A 193 10.19 -20.39 -0.86
CA ASN A 193 11.05 -21.50 -1.20
C ASN A 193 10.98 -21.79 -2.69
N VAL A 194 12.11 -22.22 -3.25
CA VAL A 194 12.20 -22.76 -4.60
C VAL A 194 12.63 -24.21 -4.51
N TRP A 195 11.84 -25.11 -5.06
CA TRP A 195 12.13 -26.52 -5.16
C TRP A 195 12.32 -26.93 -6.61
N ARG A 196 13.37 -27.71 -6.91
CA ARG A 196 13.64 -28.21 -8.27
C ARG A 196 14.27 -29.60 -8.27
N SER A 197 14.18 -30.27 -9.42
CA SER A 197 15.04 -31.41 -9.73
C SER A 197 16.48 -30.94 -9.96
N ILE A 198 17.45 -31.77 -9.56
CA ILE A 198 18.88 -31.61 -9.88
C ILE A 198 19.44 -32.82 -10.63
N ASP A 199 18.55 -33.70 -11.11
CA ASP A 199 18.90 -34.80 -12.00
C ASP A 199 18.74 -34.34 -13.45
N PRO A 200 19.82 -34.27 -14.25
CA PRO A 200 19.76 -33.84 -15.64
C PRO A 200 19.21 -34.92 -16.58
N ASP A 201 19.23 -36.19 -16.16
CA ASP A 201 18.96 -37.34 -17.03
C ASP A 201 17.53 -37.85 -16.87
N ALA A 202 16.87 -37.57 -15.73
CA ALA A 202 15.53 -38.06 -15.44
C ALA A 202 14.62 -37.02 -14.76
N PRO A 203 13.32 -36.97 -15.14
CA PRO A 203 12.34 -36.17 -14.42
C PRO A 203 11.99 -36.79 -13.07
N VAL A 204 11.40 -35.99 -12.19
CA VAL A 204 10.96 -36.47 -10.87
C VAL A 204 9.81 -37.46 -11.01
N GLN A 205 10.07 -38.71 -10.63
CA GLN A 205 9.08 -39.79 -10.62
C GLN A 205 8.86 -40.38 -9.22
N ARG A 206 9.91 -40.44 -8.39
CA ARG A 206 9.80 -40.90 -6.99
C ARG A 206 9.58 -39.72 -6.06
N GLN A 207 8.68 -39.92 -5.12
CA GLN A 207 8.43 -38.99 -4.01
C GLN A 207 8.34 -37.51 -4.44
N PRO A 208 7.50 -37.10 -5.41
CA PRO A 208 7.37 -35.70 -5.80
C PRO A 208 6.92 -34.80 -4.63
N LEU A 209 7.07 -33.49 -4.80
CA LEU A 209 6.62 -32.50 -3.82
C LEU A 209 5.15 -32.16 -4.05
N ALA A 210 4.31 -32.38 -3.04
CA ALA A 210 2.94 -31.90 -3.00
C ALA A 210 2.88 -30.53 -2.30
N VAL A 211 2.00 -29.66 -2.80
CA VAL A 211 1.66 -28.35 -2.25
C VAL A 211 0.16 -28.22 -2.10
N LEU A 212 -0.28 -27.59 -1.02
CA LEU A 212 -1.68 -27.40 -0.70
C LEU A 212 -2.15 -25.99 -1.08
N ASP A 213 -3.37 -25.88 -1.61
CA ASP A 213 -4.05 -24.60 -1.81
C ASP A 213 -4.60 -24.09 -0.47
N GLU A 214 -3.98 -23.06 0.08
CA GLU A 214 -4.31 -22.52 1.41
C GLU A 214 -5.77 -22.07 1.53
N GLU A 215 -6.43 -21.65 0.44
CA GLU A 215 -7.86 -21.31 0.48
C GLU A 215 -8.76 -22.50 0.88
N SER A 216 -8.22 -23.72 0.84
CA SER A 216 -8.93 -24.94 1.25
C SER A 216 -8.77 -25.31 2.73
N VAL A 217 -7.97 -24.56 3.48
CA VAL A 217 -7.70 -24.78 4.92
C VAL A 217 -8.59 -23.87 5.76
N ASP A 218 -9.27 -24.45 6.75
CA ASP A 218 -9.83 -23.65 7.84
C ASP A 218 -8.71 -23.41 8.85
N PHE A 219 -7.99 -22.30 8.71
CA PHE A 219 -6.72 -22.09 9.41
C PHE A 219 -6.85 -22.16 10.94
N ASP A 220 -7.94 -21.62 11.50
CA ASP A 220 -8.20 -21.59 12.94
C ASP A 220 -8.49 -22.99 13.52
N ARG A 221 -9.02 -23.89 12.69
CA ARG A 221 -9.42 -25.24 13.09
C ARG A 221 -8.34 -26.28 12.78
N ASP A 222 -7.74 -26.19 11.59
CA ASP A 222 -6.93 -27.24 11.01
C ASP A 222 -5.43 -27.04 11.29
N ALA A 223 -4.96 -25.79 11.40
CA ALA A 223 -3.54 -25.48 11.59
C ALA A 223 -3.15 -25.39 13.07
N PHE A 224 -1.98 -25.94 13.40
CA PHE A 224 -1.43 -25.88 14.76
C PHE A 224 0.10 -25.83 14.76
N VAL A 225 0.68 -25.33 15.85
CA VAL A 225 2.12 -25.17 16.00
C VAL A 225 2.80 -26.52 16.26
N TYR A 226 3.90 -26.75 15.55
CA TYR A 226 4.82 -27.86 15.74
C TYR A 226 6.20 -27.31 16.12
N GLU A 227 6.72 -27.72 17.27
CA GLU A 227 7.99 -27.22 17.80
C GLU A 227 9.20 -28.04 17.33
N LEU A 228 10.25 -27.34 16.90
CA LEU A 228 11.57 -27.90 16.65
C LEU A 228 12.52 -27.44 17.77
N ARG A 229 12.81 -28.34 18.72
CA ARG A 229 13.59 -28.01 19.92
C ARG A 229 15.07 -28.31 19.73
N PHE A 230 15.86 -27.26 19.48
CA PHE A 230 17.31 -27.30 19.41
C PHE A 230 17.94 -27.05 20.80
N PRO A 231 19.23 -27.32 21.01
CA PRO A 231 19.89 -27.05 22.29
C PRO A 231 19.87 -25.57 22.71
N ASP A 232 19.89 -24.67 21.73
CA ASP A 232 20.07 -23.22 21.90
C ASP A 232 18.78 -22.42 21.62
N ARG A 233 17.76 -23.02 21.00
CA ARG A 233 16.51 -22.35 20.61
C ARG A 233 15.36 -23.31 20.36
N THR A 234 14.15 -22.76 20.31
CA THR A 234 12.96 -23.43 19.76
C THR A 234 12.58 -22.78 18.44
N GLY A 235 12.50 -23.57 17.37
CA GLY A 235 11.87 -23.19 16.11
C GLY A 235 10.41 -23.66 16.07
N GLU A 236 9.62 -23.07 15.16
CA GLU A 236 8.20 -23.38 15.01
C GLU A 236 7.85 -23.56 13.53
N ASN A 237 7.07 -24.59 13.24
CA ASN A 237 6.40 -24.83 11.96
C ASN A 237 4.89 -24.84 12.18
N TYR A 238 4.10 -24.60 11.15
CA TYR A 238 2.71 -25.07 11.17
C TYR A 238 2.64 -26.53 10.71
N SER A 239 1.76 -27.29 11.35
CA SER A 239 1.28 -28.59 10.88
C SER A 239 -0.23 -28.53 10.70
N LEU A 240 -0.78 -29.52 9.98
CA LEU A 240 -2.21 -29.64 9.77
C LEU A 240 -2.79 -30.88 10.43
N GLN A 241 -3.98 -30.71 10.99
CA GLN A 241 -4.92 -31.79 11.19
C GLN A 241 -5.61 -32.08 9.85
N HIS A 242 -5.87 -33.34 9.56
CA HIS A 242 -6.52 -33.71 8.30
C HIS A 242 -7.98 -33.25 8.24
N ASP A 243 -8.33 -32.56 7.15
CA ASP A 243 -9.71 -32.35 6.71
C ASP A 243 -9.87 -32.77 5.25
N ALA A 244 -11.08 -33.22 4.89
CA ALA A 244 -11.41 -33.67 3.53
C ALA A 244 -11.54 -32.50 2.53
N SER A 245 -11.66 -31.25 3.01
CA SER A 245 -11.70 -30.05 2.17
C SER A 245 -10.33 -29.70 1.57
N HIS A 246 -9.25 -30.19 2.17
CA HIS A 246 -7.88 -29.88 1.75
C HIS A 246 -7.63 -30.27 0.29
N LYS A 247 -7.23 -29.29 -0.52
CA LYS A 247 -6.92 -29.49 -1.95
C LYS A 247 -5.43 -29.55 -2.16
N TRP A 248 -4.96 -30.72 -2.56
CA TRP A 248 -3.54 -30.99 -2.80
C TRP A 248 -3.20 -31.02 -4.29
N PHE A 249 -2.05 -30.45 -4.61
CA PHE A 249 -1.54 -30.31 -5.96
C PHE A 249 -0.10 -30.78 -6.05
N TYR A 250 0.28 -31.28 -7.21
CA TYR A 250 1.68 -31.53 -7.56
C TYR A 250 1.89 -31.34 -9.07
N TYR A 251 3.15 -31.22 -9.47
CA TYR A 251 3.53 -31.15 -10.88
C TYR A 251 4.20 -32.48 -11.26
N PRO A 252 3.50 -33.38 -11.98
CA PRO A 252 4.08 -34.68 -12.36
C PRO A 252 5.28 -34.47 -13.29
N HIS A 253 6.30 -35.31 -13.11
CA HIS A 253 7.48 -35.39 -13.97
C HIS A 253 8.18 -34.04 -14.15
N MET A 254 8.36 -33.28 -13.07
CA MET A 254 9.15 -32.05 -13.10
C MET A 254 10.56 -32.34 -13.61
N GLY A 255 10.95 -31.63 -14.68
CA GLY A 255 12.27 -31.74 -15.29
C GLY A 255 13.33 -30.87 -14.60
N PHE A 256 14.56 -30.97 -15.09
CA PHE A 256 15.72 -30.23 -14.57
C PHE A 256 15.55 -28.71 -14.61
N ASP A 257 14.93 -28.19 -15.68
CA ASP A 257 14.71 -26.75 -15.88
C ASP A 257 13.42 -26.22 -15.23
N GLU A 258 12.70 -27.04 -14.47
CA GLU A 258 11.45 -26.62 -13.82
C GLU A 258 11.67 -26.35 -12.32
N CYS A 259 11.18 -25.20 -11.87
CA CYS A 259 11.23 -24.76 -10.49
C CYS A 259 9.80 -24.55 -9.95
N LEU A 260 9.49 -25.21 -8.84
CA LEU A 260 8.28 -24.98 -8.06
C LEU A 260 8.60 -23.92 -7.00
N VAL A 261 8.01 -22.74 -7.16
CA VAL A 261 8.15 -21.60 -6.25
C VAL A 261 6.91 -21.55 -5.37
N PHE A 262 7.08 -21.49 -4.05
CA PHE A 262 5.94 -21.48 -3.12
C PHE A 262 6.23 -20.69 -1.84
N LYS A 263 5.19 -20.06 -1.29
CA LYS A 263 5.27 -19.27 -0.06
C LYS A 263 5.23 -20.16 1.18
N CYS A 264 6.16 -19.93 2.09
CA CYS A 264 6.12 -20.53 3.44
C CYS A 264 5.66 -19.53 4.51
N TYR A 265 5.67 -18.24 4.18
CA TYR A 265 5.06 -17.16 4.96
C TYR A 265 4.93 -15.93 4.07
N ASP A 266 3.84 -15.17 4.20
CA ASP A 266 3.73 -13.81 3.70
C ASP A 266 3.18 -12.92 4.81
N ARG A 267 3.86 -11.79 5.06
CA ARG A 267 3.40 -10.81 6.04
C ARG A 267 2.07 -10.19 5.63
N LYS A 268 1.83 -10.07 4.32
CA LYS A 268 0.61 -9.46 3.79
C LYS A 268 -0.56 -10.44 3.89
N GLU A 269 -1.68 -9.96 4.40
CA GLU A 269 -2.88 -10.79 4.67
C GLU A 269 -3.96 -10.66 3.59
N ASP A 270 -3.57 -10.39 2.34
CA ASP A 270 -4.51 -10.17 1.23
C ASP A 270 -4.53 -11.29 0.19
N GLY A 271 -3.92 -12.43 0.51
CA GLY A 271 -3.86 -13.62 -0.32
C GLY A 271 -3.18 -14.79 0.42
N PRO A 272 -2.76 -15.84 -0.29
CA PRO A 272 -2.06 -16.97 0.33
C PRO A 272 -0.75 -16.55 0.99
N ARG A 273 -0.54 -17.04 2.21
CA ARG A 273 0.60 -16.81 3.12
C ARG A 273 1.33 -18.10 3.47
N PHE A 274 0.62 -19.22 3.63
CA PHE A 274 1.15 -20.47 4.20
C PHE A 274 0.84 -21.67 3.29
N VAL A 275 1.75 -21.99 2.36
CA VAL A 275 1.63 -23.21 1.54
C VAL A 275 2.18 -24.40 2.30
N PHE A 276 1.28 -25.28 2.72
CA PHE A 276 1.64 -26.57 3.30
C PHE A 276 2.16 -27.50 2.21
N HIS A 277 3.18 -28.29 2.53
CA HIS A 277 3.85 -29.15 1.58
C HIS A 277 4.38 -30.44 2.22
N THR A 278 4.60 -31.46 1.40
CA THR A 278 5.14 -32.77 1.81
C THR A 278 5.64 -33.54 0.60
N ALA A 279 6.63 -34.41 0.80
CA ALA A 279 6.89 -35.50 -0.14
C ALA A 279 5.81 -36.60 0.03
N PHE A 280 5.47 -37.31 -1.04
CA PHE A 280 4.49 -38.39 -0.98
C PHE A 280 4.81 -39.50 -1.98
N ASP A 281 4.40 -40.74 -1.71
CA ASP A 281 4.56 -41.84 -2.66
C ASP A 281 3.49 -41.75 -3.76
N ASP A 282 3.92 -41.51 -4.99
CA ASP A 282 3.05 -41.42 -6.16
C ASP A 282 2.70 -42.85 -6.65
N PRO A 283 1.41 -43.25 -6.66
CA PRO A 283 1.01 -44.57 -7.13
C PRO A 283 1.38 -44.87 -8.58
N SER A 284 1.66 -43.83 -9.38
CA SER A 284 2.08 -43.95 -10.77
C SER A 284 3.60 -44.15 -10.96
N THR A 285 4.39 -44.12 -9.88
CA THR A 285 5.85 -44.32 -9.93
C THR A 285 6.21 -45.71 -10.51
N PRO A 286 6.97 -45.78 -11.61
CA PRO A 286 7.47 -47.05 -12.15
C PRO A 286 8.38 -47.80 -11.15
N PRO A 287 8.38 -49.15 -11.13
CA PRO A 287 9.24 -49.92 -10.24
C PRO A 287 10.73 -49.61 -10.38
N ASP A 288 11.17 -49.27 -11.59
CA ASP A 288 12.54 -48.97 -11.99
C ASP A 288 12.86 -47.47 -12.02
N ALA A 289 11.96 -46.60 -11.55
CA ALA A 289 12.20 -45.16 -11.49
C ALA A 289 13.50 -44.84 -10.74
N PRO A 290 14.32 -43.88 -11.20
CA PRO A 290 15.54 -43.51 -10.49
C PRO A 290 15.24 -42.85 -9.14
N PRO A 291 16.21 -42.83 -8.21
CA PRO A 291 16.12 -42.02 -7.01
C PRO A 291 15.88 -40.54 -7.35
N ARG A 292 14.99 -39.88 -6.61
CA ARG A 292 14.78 -38.43 -6.74
C ARG A 292 15.96 -37.70 -6.11
N ARG A 293 16.62 -36.84 -6.90
CA ARG A 293 17.56 -35.83 -6.41
C ARG A 293 16.97 -34.44 -6.63
N SER A 294 16.83 -33.67 -5.56
CA SER A 294 16.22 -32.33 -5.59
C SER A 294 16.98 -31.35 -4.71
N ILE A 295 16.85 -30.06 -5.00
CA ILE A 295 17.32 -28.98 -4.12
C ILE A 295 16.15 -28.07 -3.75
N GLU A 296 16.11 -27.66 -2.48
CA GLU A 296 15.20 -26.64 -1.96
C GLU A 296 16.03 -25.45 -1.49
N THR A 297 15.82 -24.29 -2.11
CA THR A 297 16.50 -23.03 -1.78
C THR A 297 15.53 -22.14 -1.04
N ARG A 298 15.94 -21.67 0.15
CA ARG A 298 15.06 -20.85 1.00
C ARG A 298 15.46 -19.40 0.92
N THR A 299 14.48 -18.56 0.66
CA THR A 299 14.70 -17.13 0.41
C THR A 299 13.79 -16.27 1.28
N ILE A 300 14.23 -15.03 1.50
CA ILE A 300 13.41 -13.95 2.03
C ILE A 300 13.26 -12.93 0.91
N ALA A 301 12.03 -12.72 0.49
CA ALA A 301 11.65 -11.70 -0.46
C ALA A 301 11.17 -10.47 0.30
N PHE A 302 11.87 -9.35 0.13
CA PHE A 302 11.45 -8.05 0.62
C PHE A 302 10.78 -7.30 -0.50
N PHE A 303 9.52 -7.00 -0.26
CA PHE A 303 8.80 -6.06 -1.08
C PHE A 303 9.21 -4.69 -0.56
N PRO A 304 9.34 -3.69 -1.45
CA PRO A 304 9.35 -2.34 -0.95
C PRO A 304 8.13 -2.24 -0.03
N ARG A 305 8.35 -1.84 1.23
CA ARG A 305 7.41 -0.85 1.78
C ARG A 305 7.32 0.14 0.64
N LEU A 306 6.13 0.39 0.10
CA LEU A 306 6.02 1.32 -1.02
C LEU A 306 6.29 2.71 -0.45
N GLU A 307 7.57 2.92 -0.12
CA GLU A 307 8.28 4.13 0.07
C GLU A 307 8.16 4.78 -1.28
N THR A 308 7.10 5.57 -1.34
CA THR A 308 6.94 6.58 -2.35
C THR A 308 8.28 7.32 -2.47
N THR A 309 8.61 7.82 -3.66
CA THR A 309 9.78 8.71 -3.86
C THR A 309 9.80 9.86 -2.83
N GLU A 310 8.64 10.13 -2.25
CA GLU A 310 8.29 11.00 -1.14
C GLU A 310 8.78 10.51 0.23
N GLU A 311 8.66 9.22 0.59
CA GLU A 311 9.23 8.65 1.83
C GLU A 311 10.77 8.64 1.79
N LYS A 312 11.40 8.43 0.62
CA LYS A 312 12.86 8.63 0.46
C LYS A 312 13.29 10.09 0.69
N ALA A 313 12.40 11.06 0.48
CA ALA A 313 12.67 12.46 0.80
C ALA A 313 12.54 12.76 2.32
N THR A 314 11.78 11.95 3.06
CA THR A 314 11.62 12.06 4.53
C THR A 314 12.80 11.51 5.34
N HIS A 315 13.81 10.92 4.71
CA HIS A 315 15.05 10.43 5.35
C HIS A 315 16.04 11.54 5.79
N LYS A 316 15.48 12.60 6.38
CA LYS A 316 16.16 13.58 7.25
C LYS A 316 15.26 14.07 8.40
N GLY A 317 14.25 13.30 8.82
CA GLY A 317 13.38 13.66 9.95
C GLY A 317 12.37 14.78 9.67
N LYS A 318 12.14 15.11 8.39
CA LYS A 318 11.13 16.09 7.96
C LYS A 318 9.84 15.41 7.54
N GLU A 319 8.70 16.05 7.79
CA GLU A 319 7.40 15.68 7.21
C GLU A 319 7.31 16.18 5.77
N LEU A 320 6.53 15.52 4.92
CA LEU A 320 6.34 15.93 3.53
C LEU A 320 4.92 16.39 3.26
N PHE A 321 4.77 17.67 2.94
CA PHE A 321 3.53 18.26 2.44
C PHE A 321 3.44 18.14 0.92
N LEU A 322 2.36 17.53 0.44
CA LEU A 322 2.02 17.36 -0.97
C LEU A 322 1.03 18.45 -1.38
N ASP A 323 1.58 19.45 -2.07
CA ASP A 323 0.90 20.64 -2.54
C ASP A 323 0.43 20.49 -3.99
N MET A 324 -0.51 21.34 -4.40
CA MET A 324 -0.87 21.52 -5.80
C MET A 324 -1.23 23.00 -6.00
N LYS A 325 -0.55 23.66 -6.96
CA LYS A 325 -0.68 25.11 -7.17
C LYS A 325 -2.14 25.55 -7.37
N CYS A 326 -2.91 24.74 -8.09
CA CYS A 326 -4.32 25.01 -8.43
C CYS A 326 -5.34 24.62 -7.35
N SER A 327 -4.90 24.08 -6.21
CA SER A 327 -5.79 23.67 -5.12
C SER A 327 -5.89 24.77 -4.06
N ASN A 328 -7.10 25.30 -3.86
CA ASN A 328 -7.40 26.20 -2.75
C ASN A 328 -7.24 25.50 -1.39
N ASN A 329 -7.57 24.21 -1.29
CA ASN A 329 -7.38 23.43 -0.07
C ASN A 329 -5.89 23.28 0.28
N ALA A 330 -5.03 23.08 -0.72
CA ALA A 330 -3.58 23.03 -0.50
C ALA A 330 -3.00 24.43 -0.21
N ALA A 331 -3.57 25.47 -0.82
CA ALA A 331 -3.21 26.86 -0.53
C ALA A 331 -3.46 27.27 0.93
N ARG A 332 -4.42 26.65 1.64
CA ARG A 332 -4.59 26.89 3.09
C ARG A 332 -3.35 26.51 3.88
N ILE A 333 -2.73 25.37 3.53
CA ILE A 333 -1.52 24.86 4.18
C ILE A 333 -0.33 25.70 3.74
N ARG A 334 -0.27 26.15 2.47
CA ARG A 334 0.73 27.12 2.02
C ARG A 334 0.69 28.42 2.82
N LEU A 335 -0.50 28.98 3.07
CA LEU A 335 -0.63 30.18 3.92
C LEU A 335 -0.13 29.90 5.34
N TRP A 336 -0.53 28.76 5.93
CA TRP A 336 -0.06 28.37 7.25
C TRP A 336 1.47 28.27 7.29
N LEU A 337 2.09 27.57 6.33
CA LEU A 337 3.53 27.39 6.26
C LEU A 337 4.26 28.74 6.12
N ASN A 338 3.83 29.58 5.18
CA ASN A 338 4.46 30.88 4.94
C ASN A 338 4.40 31.78 6.18
N ILE A 339 3.23 31.87 6.84
CA ILE A 339 3.07 32.72 8.02
C ILE A 339 3.78 32.10 9.24
N ALA A 340 3.73 30.78 9.41
CA ALA A 340 4.36 30.09 10.54
C ALA A 340 5.89 30.12 10.45
N THR A 341 6.47 29.98 9.26
CA THR A 341 7.91 30.12 9.05
C THR A 341 8.41 31.47 9.56
N ASP A 342 7.70 32.56 9.25
CA ASP A 342 8.07 33.91 9.69
C ASP A 342 7.84 34.17 11.20
N ARG A 343 6.92 33.43 11.85
CA ARG A 343 6.53 33.67 13.26
C ARG A 343 7.16 32.71 14.27
N VAL A 344 7.65 31.54 13.86
CA VAL A 344 8.12 30.45 14.74
C VAL A 344 9.64 30.49 15.00
N GLU A 345 10.37 31.46 14.41
CA GLU A 345 11.84 31.55 14.51
C GLU A 345 12.39 31.64 15.95
N GLU A 346 11.63 32.11 16.94
CA GLU A 346 12.25 32.52 18.21
C GLU A 346 12.57 31.42 19.25
N ARG A 347 12.13 30.16 19.15
CA ARG A 347 12.46 29.16 20.20
C ARG A 347 12.73 27.72 19.76
N ARG A 348 12.47 27.35 18.51
CA ARG A 348 12.53 25.93 18.08
C ARG A 348 13.07 25.68 16.65
N GLY A 349 13.62 26.67 15.95
CA GLY A 349 14.10 26.55 14.56
C GLY A 349 12.97 26.67 13.53
N SER A 350 13.32 26.98 12.27
CA SER A 350 12.36 27.27 11.18
C SER A 350 11.44 26.09 10.86
N VAL A 351 10.18 26.36 10.48
CA VAL A 351 9.23 25.34 10.01
C VAL A 351 9.72 24.68 8.71
N ASP A 352 10.47 25.40 7.88
CA ASP A 352 11.10 24.88 6.65
C ASP A 352 12.16 23.80 6.94
N ASP A 353 12.69 23.77 8.16
CA ASP A 353 13.60 22.72 8.63
C ASP A 353 12.87 21.43 9.04
N ARG A 354 11.54 21.45 9.10
CA ARG A 354 10.71 20.34 9.61
C ARG A 354 9.71 19.82 8.61
N ILE A 355 9.28 20.65 7.68
CA ILE A 355 8.29 20.30 6.66
C ILE A 355 8.91 20.59 5.30
N GLN A 356 9.00 19.55 4.49
CA GLN A 356 9.34 19.66 3.09
C GLN A 356 8.05 19.80 2.28
N THR A 357 8.03 20.69 1.30
CA THR A 357 6.91 20.82 0.36
C THR A 357 7.29 20.23 -1.00
N ARG A 358 6.39 19.45 -1.59
CA ARG A 358 6.49 18.99 -2.98
C ARG A 358 5.19 19.29 -3.71
N VAL A 359 5.30 20.00 -4.83
CA VAL A 359 4.17 20.24 -5.75
C VAL A 359 3.94 18.98 -6.58
N VAL A 360 2.70 18.50 -6.60
CA VAL A 360 2.23 17.39 -7.42
C VAL A 360 1.26 17.86 -8.50
N GLU A 361 1.17 17.09 -9.57
CA GLU A 361 0.30 17.32 -10.72
C GLU A 361 -0.76 16.21 -10.85
N TYR A 362 -1.78 16.41 -11.70
CA TYR A 362 -2.85 15.41 -11.88
C TYR A 362 -2.36 13.98 -12.20
N PRO A 363 -1.32 13.76 -13.03
CA PRO A 363 -0.79 12.42 -13.27
C PRO A 363 -0.26 11.73 -12.01
N ASP A 364 0.34 12.49 -11.08
CA ASP A 364 0.84 11.92 -9.83
C ASP A 364 -0.29 11.34 -8.98
N LEU A 365 -1.44 12.03 -8.94
CA LEU A 365 -2.63 11.60 -8.18
C LEU A 365 -3.18 10.26 -8.67
N ALA A 366 -3.00 9.93 -9.95
CA ALA A 366 -3.51 8.69 -10.54
C ALA A 366 -2.74 7.45 -10.09
N THR A 367 -1.50 7.62 -9.61
CA THR A 367 -0.58 6.52 -9.28
C THR A 367 -1.06 5.73 -8.06
N ASP A 368 -0.72 4.44 -8.02
CA ASP A 368 -0.94 3.61 -6.83
C ASP A 368 -0.10 4.10 -5.64
N ALA A 369 1.04 4.75 -5.92
CA ALA A 369 1.88 5.41 -4.92
C ALA A 369 1.12 6.51 -4.18
N PHE A 370 0.52 7.44 -4.91
CA PHE A 370 -0.28 8.50 -4.30
C PHE A 370 -1.55 7.95 -3.64
N GLN A 371 -2.15 6.88 -4.19
CA GLN A 371 -3.31 6.22 -3.58
C GLN A 371 -3.02 5.70 -2.16
N ARG A 372 -1.80 5.26 -1.88
CA ARG A 372 -1.40 4.82 -0.54
C ARG A 372 -1.29 5.98 0.44
N ILE A 373 -0.96 7.18 -0.05
CA ILE A 373 -0.88 8.39 0.77
C ILE A 373 -2.28 8.93 1.07
N ASN A 374 -3.06 9.14 0.01
CA ASN A 374 -4.46 9.53 0.11
C ASN A 374 -5.30 8.56 -0.74
N PRO A 375 -6.05 7.64 -0.11
CA PRO A 375 -6.93 6.69 -0.80
C PRO A 375 -7.97 7.36 -1.70
N LEU A 376 -8.30 8.63 -1.45
CA LEU A 376 -9.22 9.42 -2.26
C LEU A 376 -8.55 10.05 -3.49
N LYS A 377 -7.23 9.89 -3.67
CA LYS A 377 -6.42 10.47 -4.76
C LYS A 377 -6.59 11.98 -4.89
N LYS A 378 -6.49 12.68 -3.74
CA LYS A 378 -6.68 14.13 -3.64
C LYS A 378 -5.56 14.82 -2.88
N VAL A 379 -5.47 16.12 -3.09
CA VAL A 379 -4.63 17.06 -2.36
C VAL A 379 -5.48 18.02 -1.52
N PRO A 380 -4.94 18.56 -0.41
CA PRO A 380 -3.60 18.31 0.13
C PRO A 380 -3.46 16.95 0.82
N ALA A 381 -2.21 16.51 0.99
CA ALA A 381 -1.84 15.40 1.86
C ALA A 381 -0.50 15.70 2.56
N LEU A 382 -0.32 15.13 3.74
CA LEU A 382 0.90 15.23 4.55
C LEU A 382 1.37 13.81 4.89
N VAL A 383 2.64 13.51 4.61
CA VAL A 383 3.31 12.30 5.05
C VAL A 383 4.17 12.65 6.25
N ARG A 384 3.88 12.05 7.40
CA ARG A 384 4.65 12.26 8.63
C ARG A 384 5.99 11.54 8.56
N HIS A 385 6.92 11.94 9.43
CA HIS A 385 8.25 11.33 9.53
C HIS A 385 8.23 9.82 9.89
N ASP A 386 7.15 9.33 10.50
CA ASP A 386 6.93 7.91 10.81
C ASP A 386 6.20 7.15 9.69
N GLY A 387 5.93 7.81 8.56
CA GLY A 387 5.22 7.28 7.41
C GLY A 387 3.69 7.30 7.55
N ALA A 388 3.14 7.81 8.65
CA ALA A 388 1.69 7.97 8.76
C ALA A 388 1.20 9.10 7.84
N THR A 389 0.06 8.90 7.18
CA THR A 389 -0.48 9.86 6.22
C THR A 389 -1.67 10.62 6.82
N VAL A 390 -1.73 11.92 6.55
CA VAL A 390 -2.81 12.82 6.98
C VAL A 390 -3.33 13.54 5.75
N PHE A 391 -4.64 13.55 5.55
CA PHE A 391 -5.29 14.22 4.42
C PHE A 391 -6.55 14.95 4.90
N GLU A 392 -7.11 15.79 4.02
CA GLU A 392 -8.07 16.86 4.33
C GLU A 392 -7.41 18.10 4.96
N SER A 393 -7.61 19.27 4.33
CA SER A 393 -6.88 20.49 4.68
C SER A 393 -7.08 20.93 6.12
N GLN A 394 -8.30 20.84 6.67
CA GLN A 394 -8.56 21.23 8.05
C GLN A 394 -7.88 20.30 9.05
N VAL A 395 -7.82 18.99 8.76
CA VAL A 395 -7.16 18.01 9.62
C VAL A 395 -5.65 18.26 9.64
N ILE A 396 -5.06 18.52 8.46
CA ILE A 396 -3.65 18.89 8.34
C ILE A 396 -3.37 20.18 9.12
N LEU A 397 -4.17 21.24 8.94
CA LEU A 397 -3.98 22.51 9.65
C LEU A 397 -4.02 22.34 11.17
N ASN A 398 -5.01 21.63 11.70
CA ASN A 398 -5.11 21.36 13.14
C ASN A 398 -3.88 20.60 13.65
N TYR A 399 -3.43 19.58 12.91
CA TYR A 399 -2.23 18.83 13.27
C TYR A 399 -0.97 19.72 13.28
N LEU A 400 -0.78 20.56 12.26
CA LEU A 400 0.35 21.47 12.17
C LEU A 400 0.32 22.52 13.29
N GLU A 401 -0.87 23.01 13.62
CA GLU A 401 -1.08 23.98 14.69
C GLU A 401 -0.75 23.40 16.08
N ASP A 402 -1.26 22.19 16.36
CA ASP A 402 -1.01 21.48 17.61
C ASP A 402 0.47 21.11 17.77
N LYS A 403 1.12 20.70 16.67
CA LYS A 403 2.49 20.19 16.70
C LYS A 403 3.55 21.28 16.62
N TYR A 404 3.35 22.28 15.78
CA TYR A 404 4.35 23.28 15.43
C TYR A 404 3.90 24.71 15.67
N GLY A 405 2.61 25.00 15.48
CA GLY A 405 2.10 26.37 15.48
C GLY A 405 2.13 27.06 16.84
N ASN A 406 2.26 26.31 17.95
CA ASN A 406 2.19 26.86 19.30
C ASN A 406 0.95 27.76 19.49
N ARG A 407 -0.17 27.36 18.88
CA ARG A 407 -1.44 28.09 18.93
C ARG A 407 -1.43 29.47 18.24
N ALA A 408 -0.53 29.71 17.27
CA ALA A 408 -0.40 30.98 16.54
C ALA A 408 -1.66 31.42 15.75
N PHE A 409 -2.52 30.48 15.33
CA PHE A 409 -3.79 30.75 14.64
C PHE A 409 -5.00 30.32 15.46
N THR A 410 -4.77 29.86 16.70
CA THR A 410 -5.82 29.46 17.62
C THR A 410 -6.25 30.65 18.45
N LEU A 411 -7.50 31.06 18.32
CA LEU A 411 -8.05 32.19 19.07
C LEU A 411 -8.20 31.87 20.56
N ASP A 412 -8.11 32.90 21.40
CA ASP A 412 -7.96 32.77 22.85
C ASP A 412 -9.24 32.26 23.53
N THR A 413 -10.39 32.81 23.13
CA THR A 413 -11.68 32.50 23.76
C THR A 413 -12.44 31.38 23.03
N PRO A 414 -13.26 30.58 23.75
CA PRO A 414 -14.18 29.64 23.12
C PRO A 414 -15.10 30.30 22.08
N GLU A 415 -15.57 31.52 22.35
CA GLU A 415 -16.49 32.27 21.49
C GLU A 415 -15.83 32.66 20.17
N GLU A 416 -14.60 33.15 20.20
CA GLU A 416 -13.83 33.47 18.98
C GLU A 416 -13.51 32.20 18.18
N ARG A 417 -13.09 31.12 18.86
CA ARG A 417 -12.83 29.83 18.21
C ARG A 417 -14.09 29.27 17.53
N GLN A 418 -15.24 29.36 18.19
CA GLN A 418 -16.51 28.94 17.61
C GLN A 418 -16.82 29.71 16.31
N VAL A 419 -16.55 31.02 16.26
CA VAL A 419 -16.74 31.82 15.04
C VAL A 419 -15.80 31.33 13.93
N ALA A 420 -14.52 31.15 14.23
CA ALA A 420 -13.55 30.65 13.24
C ALA A 420 -13.97 29.27 12.69
N ASP A 421 -14.32 28.33 13.57
CA ASP A 421 -14.73 26.98 13.21
C ASP A 421 -16.02 27.00 12.38
N LEU A 422 -17.00 27.85 12.72
CA LEU A 422 -18.21 28.01 11.93
C LEU A 422 -17.89 28.48 10.51
N MET A 423 -17.02 29.49 10.36
CA MET A 423 -16.64 30.00 9.05
C MET A 423 -15.92 28.94 8.20
N VAL A 424 -14.99 28.18 8.80
CA VAL A 424 -14.34 27.04 8.14
C VAL A 424 -15.37 26.00 7.70
N ARG A 425 -16.31 25.63 8.57
CA ARG A 425 -17.33 24.62 8.29
C ARG A 425 -18.29 25.07 7.20
N CYS A 426 -18.70 26.34 7.18
CA CYS A 426 -19.54 26.89 6.13
C CYS A 426 -18.85 26.80 4.76
N HIS A 427 -17.56 27.15 4.68
CA HIS A 427 -16.78 26.98 3.47
C HIS A 427 -16.74 25.51 3.02
N ASP A 428 -16.33 24.62 3.92
CA ASP A 428 -16.11 23.21 3.57
C ASP A 428 -17.40 22.51 3.16
N ILE A 429 -18.54 22.86 3.75
CA ILE A 429 -19.84 22.23 3.44
C ILE A 429 -20.52 22.85 2.22
N TYR A 430 -20.57 24.18 2.12
CA TYR A 430 -21.42 24.84 1.13
C TYR A 430 -20.68 25.33 -0.11
N VAL A 431 -19.36 25.51 -0.02
CA VAL A 431 -18.54 26.02 -1.14
C VAL A 431 -17.69 24.90 -1.75
N ALA A 432 -16.94 24.19 -0.91
CA ALA A 432 -15.96 23.18 -1.33
C ALA A 432 -16.47 21.74 -1.30
N SER A 433 -17.69 21.48 -0.81
CA SER A 433 -18.35 20.16 -0.83
C SER A 433 -19.58 20.16 -1.77
N PRO A 434 -19.94 19.02 -2.38
CA PRO A 434 -19.23 17.74 -2.36
C PRO A 434 -18.00 17.78 -3.26
N ASN A 435 -16.82 17.52 -2.69
CA ASN A 435 -15.61 17.29 -3.47
C ASN A 435 -15.50 15.80 -3.89
N CYS A 436 -16.61 15.06 -4.01
CA CYS A 436 -16.55 13.65 -4.37
C CYS A 436 -16.28 13.47 -5.87
N THR A 437 -15.82 12.27 -6.26
CA THR A 437 -15.49 11.94 -7.66
C THR A 437 -16.64 11.20 -8.36
N ALA A 438 -17.82 11.16 -7.75
CA ALA A 438 -19.01 10.62 -8.36
C ALA A 438 -19.42 11.49 -9.56
N ALA A 439 -19.79 10.84 -10.67
CA ALA A 439 -20.16 11.56 -11.89
C ALA A 439 -21.34 12.52 -11.63
N GLY A 440 -21.20 13.77 -12.07
CA GLY A 440 -22.22 14.81 -11.88
C GLY A 440 -22.30 15.40 -10.47
N PHE A 441 -21.46 14.96 -9.54
CA PHE A 441 -21.31 15.56 -8.20
C PHE A 441 -20.00 16.34 -8.13
N SER A 442 -20.07 17.64 -8.37
CA SER A 442 -18.99 18.60 -8.12
C SER A 442 -19.35 19.51 -6.95
N HIS A 443 -18.39 20.23 -6.39
CA HIS A 443 -18.62 21.25 -5.36
C HIS A 443 -19.12 22.56 -5.98
N CYS A 444 -19.61 23.52 -5.19
CA CYS A 444 -20.10 24.80 -5.71
C CYS A 444 -18.98 25.60 -6.37
N GLN A 445 -17.79 25.67 -5.76
CA GLN A 445 -16.63 26.36 -6.33
C GLN A 445 -16.24 25.82 -7.74
N GLY A 446 -16.53 24.54 -8.02
CA GLY A 446 -16.22 23.91 -9.30
C GLY A 446 -17.04 24.48 -10.45
N SER A 447 -18.15 25.15 -10.16
CA SER A 447 -18.95 25.86 -11.18
C SER A 447 -18.14 26.92 -11.91
N MET A 448 -17.08 27.45 -11.30
CA MET A 448 -16.25 28.50 -11.88
C MET A 448 -15.28 27.99 -12.95
N TYR A 449 -14.88 26.71 -12.93
CA TYR A 449 -13.79 26.21 -13.78
C TYR A 449 -13.95 24.78 -14.32
N LEU A 450 -14.87 23.98 -13.80
CA LEU A 450 -15.10 22.61 -14.30
C LEU A 450 -16.07 22.63 -15.49
N SER A 451 -15.61 22.13 -16.62
CA SER A 451 -16.39 21.90 -17.84
C SER A 451 -16.28 20.45 -18.29
N ALA A 452 -17.33 19.94 -18.95
CA ALA A 452 -17.30 18.58 -19.49
C ALA A 452 -16.24 18.43 -20.60
N GLU A 453 -16.04 19.47 -21.41
CA GLU A 453 -15.06 19.47 -22.49
C GLU A 453 -13.62 19.40 -21.97
N TRP A 454 -13.29 20.16 -20.91
CA TRP A 454 -11.93 20.19 -20.39
C TRP A 454 -11.64 19.11 -19.35
N HIS A 455 -12.60 18.80 -18.49
CA HIS A 455 -12.42 17.91 -17.34
C HIS A 455 -13.13 16.55 -17.50
N GLY A 456 -13.77 16.33 -18.64
CA GLY A 456 -14.59 15.16 -18.91
C GLY A 456 -15.98 15.23 -18.28
N GLU A 457 -16.93 14.49 -18.86
CA GLU A 457 -18.33 14.39 -18.44
C GLU A 457 -18.52 14.06 -16.96
N ARG A 458 -17.59 13.31 -16.36
CA ARG A 458 -17.68 12.95 -14.93
C ARG A 458 -17.52 14.14 -14.00
N ARG A 459 -16.71 15.14 -14.39
CA ARG A 459 -16.37 16.31 -13.58
C ARG A 459 -17.10 17.56 -14.03
N GLY A 460 -17.52 17.61 -15.29
CA GLY A 460 -18.38 18.64 -15.84
C GLY A 460 -19.75 18.68 -15.16
N MET A 461 -20.53 19.69 -15.51
CA MET A 461 -21.89 19.88 -15.02
C MET A 461 -22.76 20.48 -16.12
N THR A 462 -24.07 20.31 -15.99
CA THR A 462 -25.04 20.90 -16.90
C THR A 462 -25.20 22.41 -16.63
N PRO A 463 -25.71 23.19 -17.61
CA PRO A 463 -25.98 24.61 -17.41
C PRO A 463 -26.88 24.90 -16.20
N ALA A 464 -27.92 24.09 -16.01
CA ALA A 464 -28.83 24.23 -14.87
C ALA A 464 -28.11 24.00 -13.52
N SER A 465 -27.25 22.98 -13.45
CA SER A 465 -26.45 22.70 -12.25
C SER A 465 -25.44 23.82 -11.97
N ARG A 466 -24.77 24.33 -13.01
CA ARG A 466 -23.83 25.45 -12.89
C ARG A 466 -24.53 26.70 -12.37
N ALA A 467 -25.67 27.08 -12.97
CA ALA A 467 -26.44 28.25 -12.55
C ALA A 467 -26.88 28.15 -11.08
N ALA A 468 -27.40 27.00 -10.65
CA ALA A 468 -27.79 26.78 -9.26
C ALA A 468 -26.60 26.87 -8.29
N LYS A 469 -25.42 26.38 -8.69
CA LYS A 469 -24.20 26.47 -7.89
C LYS A 469 -23.65 27.90 -7.81
N LEU A 470 -23.76 28.68 -8.88
CA LEU A 470 -23.40 30.10 -8.85
C LEU A 470 -24.33 30.91 -7.92
N GLU A 471 -25.63 30.60 -7.93
CA GLU A 471 -26.57 31.16 -6.97
C GLU A 471 -26.17 30.80 -5.53
N GLU A 472 -25.75 29.57 -5.30
CA GLU A 472 -25.28 29.13 -3.98
C GLU A 472 -23.98 29.85 -3.57
N LEU A 473 -23.00 30.00 -4.48
CA LEU A 473 -21.80 30.79 -4.22
C LEU A 473 -22.15 32.22 -3.81
N TRP A 474 -23.11 32.84 -4.50
CA TRP A 474 -23.59 34.18 -4.14
C TRP A 474 -24.18 34.23 -2.73
N LYS A 475 -25.04 33.26 -2.38
CA LYS A 475 -25.62 33.16 -1.03
C LYS A 475 -24.53 33.03 0.03
N GLN A 476 -23.52 32.20 -0.21
CA GLN A 476 -22.44 31.97 0.76
C GLN A 476 -21.52 33.18 0.90
N VAL A 477 -21.18 33.86 -0.20
CA VAL A 477 -20.33 35.06 -0.16
C VAL A 477 -21.06 36.24 0.51
N THR A 478 -22.34 36.46 0.20
CA THR A 478 -23.14 37.51 0.86
C THR A 478 -23.49 37.18 2.30
N PHE A 479 -23.69 35.90 2.63
CA PHE A 479 -23.78 35.44 4.01
C PHE A 479 -22.49 35.77 4.75
N LEU A 480 -21.33 35.42 4.19
CA LEU A 480 -20.05 35.75 4.79
C LEU A 480 -19.97 37.25 5.02
N ASP A 481 -20.06 38.09 3.98
CA ASP A 481 -20.01 39.56 4.10
C ASP A 481 -20.92 40.13 5.21
N ARG A 482 -22.17 39.67 5.27
CA ARG A 482 -23.15 40.13 6.26
C ARG A 482 -22.82 39.68 7.68
N TYR A 483 -22.39 38.43 7.85
CA TYR A 483 -22.19 37.79 9.15
C TYR A 483 -20.72 37.68 9.55
N LEU A 484 -19.80 38.30 8.81
CA LEU A 484 -18.44 38.58 9.24
C LEU A 484 -18.50 39.20 10.64
N VAL A 485 -17.81 38.60 11.59
CA VAL A 485 -17.84 39.03 13.00
C VAL A 485 -16.66 39.94 13.33
N GLY A 486 -15.49 39.70 12.73
CA GLY A 486 -14.23 40.35 13.13
C GLY A 486 -13.81 41.59 12.34
N ASP A 487 -12.98 42.40 13.00
CA ASP A 487 -12.25 43.57 12.48
C ASP A 487 -10.80 43.46 13.01
N PRO A 488 -9.78 43.27 12.15
CA PRO A 488 -9.82 43.28 10.68
C PRO A 488 -9.85 41.87 10.01
N PHE A 489 -9.80 40.76 10.77
CA PHE A 489 -9.80 39.38 10.26
C PHE A 489 -11.16 38.69 10.45
N LEU A 490 -11.42 37.57 9.75
CA LEU A 490 -12.76 36.95 9.70
C LEU A 490 -13.37 36.65 11.07
N ALA A 491 -12.54 36.18 12.00
CA ALA A 491 -12.95 35.72 13.33
C ALA A 491 -12.39 36.59 14.47
N GLY A 492 -11.88 37.79 14.19
CA GLY A 492 -11.45 38.73 15.23
C GLY A 492 -10.27 39.61 14.81
N LYS A 493 -9.40 39.93 15.77
CA LYS A 493 -8.26 40.83 15.59
C LYS A 493 -7.01 40.15 15.02
N HIS A 494 -6.98 38.83 15.02
CA HIS A 494 -5.82 38.02 14.65
C HIS A 494 -6.18 37.06 13.53
N VAL A 495 -5.19 36.73 12.69
CA VAL A 495 -5.32 35.70 11.66
C VAL A 495 -5.69 34.37 12.32
N SER A 496 -6.67 33.69 11.74
CA SER A 496 -7.18 32.41 12.22
C SER A 496 -7.29 31.39 11.09
N LEU A 497 -7.61 30.13 11.42
CA LEU A 497 -7.86 29.09 10.41
C LEU A 497 -9.03 29.43 9.46
N ALA A 498 -9.94 30.32 9.87
CA ALA A 498 -10.98 30.84 8.98
C ALA A 498 -10.37 31.64 7.83
N ASP A 499 -9.43 32.54 8.11
CA ASP A 499 -8.76 33.37 7.12
C ASP A 499 -7.98 32.49 6.13
N LEU A 500 -7.23 31.52 6.66
CA LEU A 500 -6.47 30.55 5.85
C LEU A 500 -7.38 29.72 4.93
N THR A 501 -8.63 29.51 5.33
CA THR A 501 -9.62 28.73 4.58
C THR A 501 -10.29 29.52 3.46
N TRP A 502 -10.80 30.71 3.77
CA TRP A 502 -11.58 31.48 2.81
C TRP A 502 -10.72 32.24 1.81
N TYR A 503 -9.57 32.76 2.24
CA TYR A 503 -8.76 33.65 1.40
C TYR A 503 -8.36 33.01 0.07
N PRO A 504 -7.85 31.76 0.02
CA PRO A 504 -7.53 31.13 -1.26
C PRO A 504 -8.72 31.01 -2.21
N THR A 505 -9.90 30.70 -1.69
CA THR A 505 -11.11 30.59 -2.51
C THR A 505 -11.57 31.96 -3.02
N CYS A 506 -11.43 33.02 -2.22
CA CYS A 506 -11.67 34.39 -2.65
C CYS A 506 -10.73 34.81 -3.80
N CYS A 507 -9.46 34.38 -3.80
CA CYS A 507 -8.57 34.61 -4.95
C CYS A 507 -9.08 33.98 -6.25
N PHE A 508 -9.74 32.82 -6.18
CA PHE A 508 -10.35 32.19 -7.36
C PHE A 508 -11.54 33.02 -7.84
N MET A 509 -12.40 33.42 -6.91
CA MET A 509 -13.59 34.22 -7.19
C MET A 509 -13.23 35.58 -7.81
N GLU A 510 -12.20 36.24 -7.29
CA GLU A 510 -11.68 37.53 -7.76
C GLU A 510 -11.36 37.51 -9.26
N TYR A 511 -10.77 36.41 -9.73
CA TYR A 511 -10.41 36.27 -11.12
C TYR A 511 -11.55 35.70 -11.96
N MET A 512 -12.09 34.54 -11.55
CA MET A 512 -12.98 33.75 -12.40
C MET A 512 -14.38 34.36 -12.54
N LEU A 513 -14.97 34.92 -11.47
CA LEU A 513 -16.35 35.40 -11.53
C LEU A 513 -16.50 36.59 -12.51
N PRO A 514 -15.63 37.62 -12.45
CA PRO A 514 -15.63 38.68 -13.47
C PRO A 514 -15.24 38.14 -14.86
N ARG A 515 -14.16 37.35 -14.95
CA ARG A 515 -13.60 36.89 -16.24
C ARG A 515 -14.54 35.96 -17.02
N VAL A 516 -15.23 35.06 -16.34
CA VAL A 516 -16.01 33.98 -16.98
C VAL A 516 -17.50 34.33 -17.04
N PHE A 517 -18.03 34.99 -16.00
CA PHE A 517 -19.48 35.23 -15.85
C PHE A 517 -19.86 36.72 -15.91
N GLY A 518 -18.89 37.63 -15.95
CA GLY A 518 -19.14 39.08 -15.97
C GLY A 518 -19.62 39.64 -14.63
N TRP A 519 -19.34 38.97 -13.51
CA TRP A 519 -19.66 39.50 -12.18
C TRP A 519 -18.93 40.81 -11.89
N PRO A 520 -19.49 41.70 -11.04
CA PRO A 520 -18.73 42.81 -10.50
C PRO A 520 -17.52 42.31 -9.70
N GLN A 521 -16.51 43.16 -9.56
CA GLN A 521 -15.37 42.88 -8.69
C GLN A 521 -15.82 42.86 -7.23
N LEU A 522 -15.96 41.67 -6.65
CA LEU A 522 -16.47 41.49 -5.28
C LEU A 522 -15.53 42.05 -4.21
N PHE A 523 -14.22 42.06 -4.49
CA PHE A 523 -13.20 42.43 -3.51
C PHE A 523 -12.54 43.78 -3.78
N ASP A 524 -13.15 44.61 -4.63
CA ASP A 524 -12.72 45.98 -4.84
C ASP A 524 -13.22 46.87 -3.69
N HIS A 525 -12.33 47.22 -2.75
CA HIS A 525 -12.66 48.07 -1.62
C HIS A 525 -12.70 49.57 -1.95
N GLU A 526 -12.18 49.99 -3.10
CA GLU A 526 -12.20 51.38 -3.54
C GLU A 526 -13.50 51.72 -4.28
N SER A 527 -14.22 50.69 -4.76
CA SER A 527 -15.53 50.85 -5.35
C SER A 527 -16.63 51.02 -4.29
N GLU A 528 -17.28 52.20 -4.29
CA GLU A 528 -18.49 52.45 -3.49
C GLU A 528 -19.66 51.51 -3.83
N HIS A 529 -19.55 50.74 -4.91
CA HIS A 529 -20.61 49.88 -5.45
C HIS A 529 -20.29 48.39 -5.33
N THR A 530 -19.23 47.99 -4.62
CA THR A 530 -19.00 46.56 -4.37
C THR A 530 -20.17 45.97 -3.58
N PRO A 531 -20.74 44.83 -3.99
CA PRO A 531 -21.86 44.25 -3.28
C PRO A 531 -21.45 43.57 -1.96
N THR A 532 -20.14 43.43 -1.71
CA THR A 532 -19.57 42.76 -0.54
C THR A 532 -18.49 43.65 0.12
N PRO A 533 -18.87 44.83 0.66
CA PRO A 533 -17.91 45.83 1.13
C PRO A 533 -17.09 45.38 2.33
N ARG A 534 -17.66 44.60 3.25
CA ARG A 534 -16.94 44.13 4.45
C ARG A 534 -15.93 43.05 4.08
N LEU A 535 -16.31 42.16 3.17
CA LEU A 535 -15.44 41.13 2.65
C LEU A 535 -14.34 41.72 1.75
N ALA A 536 -14.64 42.75 0.95
CA ALA A 536 -13.64 43.49 0.19
C ALA A 536 -12.61 44.14 1.12
N GLN A 537 -13.07 44.81 2.19
CA GLN A 537 -12.18 45.39 3.19
C GLN A 537 -11.28 44.33 3.83
N TRP A 538 -11.85 43.21 4.28
CA TRP A 538 -11.08 42.09 4.84
C TRP A 538 -10.05 41.53 3.85
N PHE A 539 -10.46 41.26 2.61
CA PHE A 539 -9.58 40.65 1.61
C PHE A 539 -8.39 41.57 1.30
N ASN A 540 -8.64 42.87 1.14
CA ASN A 540 -7.57 43.85 0.95
C ASN A 540 -6.69 43.99 2.19
N PHE A 541 -7.28 44.02 3.39
CA PHE A 541 -6.51 44.08 4.63
C PHE A 541 -5.61 42.86 4.76
N ALA A 542 -6.15 41.64 4.65
CA ALA A 542 -5.39 40.40 4.76
C ALA A 542 -4.23 40.34 3.74
N THR A 543 -4.49 40.75 2.49
CA THR A 543 -3.47 40.82 1.43
C THR A 543 -2.28 41.71 1.80
N ASN A 544 -2.54 42.81 2.52
CA ASN A 544 -1.54 43.80 2.90
C ASN A 544 -0.94 43.57 4.31
N ALA A 545 -1.64 42.83 5.16
CA ALA A 545 -1.25 42.61 6.56
C ALA A 545 -0.09 41.63 6.70
N ASP A 546 0.06 40.68 5.78
CA ASP A 546 1.12 39.67 5.81
C ASP A 546 1.53 39.28 4.37
N PRO A 547 2.83 39.33 4.01
CA PRO A 547 3.29 39.00 2.65
C PRO A 547 2.87 37.60 2.18
N ALA A 548 2.62 36.67 3.09
CA ALA A 548 2.16 35.32 2.77
C ALA A 548 0.84 35.31 1.98
N PHE A 549 -0.11 36.20 2.34
CA PHE A 549 -1.39 36.31 1.63
C PHE A 549 -1.19 36.76 0.18
N ALA A 550 -0.41 37.82 -0.03
CA ALA A 550 -0.07 38.29 -1.37
C ALA A 550 0.67 37.22 -2.19
N ALA A 551 1.61 36.49 -1.60
CA ALA A 551 2.36 35.44 -2.29
C ALA A 551 1.46 34.27 -2.73
N VAL A 552 0.53 33.83 -1.87
CA VAL A 552 -0.45 32.79 -2.22
C VAL A 552 -1.43 33.28 -3.27
N ARG A 553 -1.92 34.52 -3.17
CA ARG A 553 -2.78 35.13 -4.19
C ARG A 553 -2.09 35.13 -5.55
N THR A 554 -0.84 35.60 -5.64
CA THR A 554 -0.05 35.58 -6.88
C THR A 554 0.08 34.17 -7.43
N THR A 555 0.45 33.19 -6.60
CA THR A 555 0.59 31.79 -7.03
C THR A 555 -0.69 31.22 -7.64
N ILE A 556 -1.84 31.53 -7.03
CA ILE A 556 -3.16 31.10 -7.52
C ILE A 556 -3.49 31.79 -8.83
N LEU A 557 -3.34 33.12 -8.89
CA LEU A 557 -3.71 33.91 -10.05
C LEU A 557 -2.84 33.58 -11.27
N ASP A 558 -1.53 33.39 -11.08
CA ASP A 558 -0.62 33.04 -12.17
C ASP A 558 -0.97 31.69 -12.78
N TYR A 559 -1.31 30.69 -11.96
CA TYR A 559 -1.81 29.41 -12.47
C TYR A 559 -3.08 29.58 -13.30
N TRP A 560 -4.07 30.32 -12.79
CA TRP A 560 -5.35 30.46 -13.47
C TRP A 560 -5.29 31.32 -14.73
N ARG A 561 -4.37 32.29 -14.80
CA ARG A 561 -4.06 33.04 -16.02
C ARG A 561 -3.44 32.16 -17.09
N ASP A 562 -2.46 31.32 -16.72
CA ASP A 562 -1.87 30.33 -17.63
C ASP A 562 -2.92 29.33 -18.16
N MET A 563 -3.87 28.90 -17.31
CA MET A 563 -4.97 28.05 -17.76
C MET A 563 -6.01 28.78 -18.62
N ASP A 564 -6.24 30.07 -18.37
CA ASP A 564 -7.09 30.92 -19.22
C ASP A 564 -6.49 31.04 -20.62
N GLU A 565 -5.19 31.30 -20.72
CA GLU A 565 -4.46 31.36 -22.01
C GLU A 565 -4.54 30.03 -22.78
N LYS A 566 -4.62 28.91 -22.07
CA LYS A 566 -4.82 27.56 -22.66
C LYS A 566 -6.27 27.27 -23.05
N GLY A 567 -7.19 28.19 -22.80
CA GLY A 567 -8.61 28.06 -23.16
C GLY A 567 -9.45 27.26 -22.17
N GLN A 568 -8.99 27.08 -20.92
CA GLN A 568 -9.73 26.26 -19.94
C GLN A 568 -11.16 26.78 -19.69
N PHE A 569 -11.37 28.09 -19.77
CA PHE A 569 -12.67 28.70 -19.51
C PHE A 569 -13.57 28.81 -20.75
N ASP A 570 -13.03 28.62 -21.96
CA ASP A 570 -13.78 28.78 -23.21
C ASP A 570 -15.04 27.91 -23.29
N PRO A 571 -15.02 26.64 -22.84
CA PRO A 571 -16.22 25.81 -22.82
C PRO A 571 -17.34 26.41 -21.97
N ILE A 572 -16.99 27.03 -20.82
CA ILE A 572 -17.96 27.65 -19.91
C ILE A 572 -18.47 28.97 -20.51
N VAL A 573 -17.59 29.78 -21.10
CA VAL A 573 -17.97 31.02 -21.80
C VAL A 573 -18.94 30.72 -22.95
N ASN A 574 -18.70 29.64 -23.70
CA ASN A 574 -19.60 29.18 -24.76
C ASN A 574 -20.92 28.63 -24.20
N GLU A 575 -20.88 27.88 -23.09
CA GLU A 575 -22.08 27.41 -22.39
C GLU A 575 -23.01 28.57 -22.02
N ILE A 576 -22.46 29.64 -21.43
CA ILE A 576 -23.20 30.85 -21.04
C ILE A 576 -23.88 31.52 -22.25
N LYS A 577 -23.14 31.67 -23.36
CA LYS A 577 -23.67 32.25 -24.61
C LYS A 577 -24.81 31.42 -25.20
N ASN A 578 -24.70 30.09 -25.13
CA ASN A 578 -25.65 29.15 -25.72
C ASN A 578 -26.85 28.86 -24.82
N ALA A 579 -26.81 29.24 -23.55
CA ALA A 579 -27.89 29.03 -22.58
C ALA A 579 -28.32 30.34 -21.90
N PRO A 580 -28.82 31.34 -22.67
CA PRO A 580 -29.16 32.67 -22.17
C PRO A 580 -30.38 32.69 -21.23
N ASN A 581 -31.11 31.58 -21.14
CA ASN A 581 -32.29 31.43 -20.28
C ASN A 581 -31.94 31.21 -18.80
N PHE A 582 -30.68 30.98 -18.45
CA PHE A 582 -30.23 30.85 -17.06
C PHE A 582 -29.63 32.15 -16.53
N LYS A 583 -29.71 32.33 -15.20
CA LYS A 583 -29.08 33.44 -14.50
C LYS A 583 -27.62 33.10 -14.18
N TRP A 584 -26.70 33.76 -14.88
CA TRP A 584 -25.25 33.58 -14.73
C TRP A 584 -24.61 34.64 -13.84
N LEU A 585 -25.23 35.81 -13.76
CA LEU A 585 -24.75 37.00 -13.06
C LEU A 585 -25.55 37.22 -11.76
N TYR A 586 -24.84 37.45 -10.66
CA TYR A 586 -25.43 37.75 -9.36
C TYR A 586 -24.78 39.02 -8.79
N PRO A 587 -25.49 40.16 -8.81
CA PRO A 587 -25.12 41.40 -8.13
C PRO A 587 -25.79 41.55 -6.76
#